data_AF-A0A3B8ZBC3-F1
#
_entry.id   AF-A0A3B8ZBC3-F1
#
_cell.length_a   1.000
_cell.length_b   1.000
_cell.length_c   1.000
_cell.angle_alpha   90.00
_cell.angle_beta   90.00
_cell.angle_gamma   90.00
#
_symmetry.space_group_name_H-M   'P 1'
#
loop_
_entity.id
_entity.type
_entity.pdbx_description
1 polymer ?
#
loop_
_entity_poly.entity_id
_entity_poly.type
_entity_poly.pdbx_seq_one_letter_code
_entity_poly.pdbx_strand_id
1 'polypeptide(L)'
;MVLATIILSPAAWAGLPDVDTYYIGRDKLATFTSGTYSGLANPNFDRLTFLLGHGNHYHSKSSYIYTGPAGSPVVRPWPNGFFLPEPSQGPSFQLRPGSGVFAGKNRSGLGIGTEEQWDFRLRSVDYLSTFAPGDLENTLFNSSNGRWNGSLAGSDLWLNLHSISAGLKLADPLGNVILDTAGQSF
;
A
#
# COMPACT_ATOMS: atom_id res chain seq x y z
N MET A 1 -22.40 17.70 3.39
CA MET A 1 -21.45 16.62 3.67
C MET A 1 -21.68 15.56 2.61
N VAL A 2 -20.86 15.55 1.56
CA VAL A 2 -21.01 14.59 0.46
C VAL A 2 -20.19 13.36 0.83
N LEU A 3 -20.89 12.25 1.04
CA LEU A 3 -20.32 10.93 1.28
C LEU A 3 -19.85 10.40 -0.08
N ALA A 4 -18.55 10.28 -0.28
CA ALA A 4 -18.00 9.61 -1.45
C ALA A 4 -17.56 8.20 -1.03
N THR A 5 -18.36 7.20 -1.36
CA THR A 5 -17.95 5.80 -1.27
C THR A 5 -16.86 5.58 -2.31
N ILE A 6 -15.65 5.20 -1.90
CA ILE A 6 -14.67 4.62 -2.83
C ILE A 6 -15.22 3.27 -3.28
N ILE A 7 -15.92 3.25 -4.41
CA ILE A 7 -16.14 2.02 -5.17
C ILE A 7 -14.81 1.76 -5.87
N LEU A 8 -13.96 0.92 -5.27
CA LEU A 8 -12.85 0.30 -5.98
C LEU A 8 -13.47 -0.54 -7.11
N SER A 9 -13.55 0.04 -8.30
CA SER A 9 -14.12 -0.65 -9.45
C SER A 9 -13.24 -1.86 -9.80
N PRO A 10 -13.84 -3.03 -10.09
CA PRO A 10 -13.12 -4.15 -10.66
C PRO A 10 -12.93 -3.87 -12.16
N ALA A 11 -12.20 -2.81 -12.50
CA ALA A 11 -11.63 -2.75 -13.83
C ALA A 11 -10.62 -3.90 -13.90
N ALA A 12 -10.93 -4.91 -14.73
CA ALA A 12 -10.03 -6.00 -15.04
C ALA A 12 -8.75 -5.38 -15.62
N TRP A 13 -7.72 -5.32 -14.80
CA TRP A 13 -6.42 -4.76 -15.15
C TRP A 13 -5.53 -5.92 -15.54
N ALA A 14 -5.53 -6.25 -16.83
CA ALA A 14 -4.71 -7.33 -17.36
C ALA A 14 -3.24 -6.91 -17.42
N GLY A 15 -2.33 -7.70 -16.85
CA GLY A 15 -0.90 -7.65 -17.19
C GLY A 15 0.11 -7.97 -16.08
N LEU A 16 -0.25 -7.84 -14.81
CA LEU A 16 0.59 -8.22 -13.67
C LEU A 16 -0.25 -9.06 -12.69
N PRO A 17 0.31 -10.10 -12.06
CA PRO A 17 -0.43 -10.83 -11.04
C PRO A 17 -0.78 -9.85 -9.91
N ASP A 18 -2.02 -9.91 -9.40
CA ASP A 18 -2.48 -8.88 -8.47
C ASP A 18 -1.69 -8.91 -7.15
N VAL A 19 -0.90 -9.95 -6.89
CA VAL A 19 0.01 -10.06 -5.76
C VAL A 19 1.14 -9.04 -5.70
N ASP A 20 1.38 -8.26 -6.75
CA ASP A 20 2.45 -7.27 -6.84
C ASP A 20 1.90 -5.84 -6.91
N THR A 21 0.97 -5.52 -5.99
CA THR A 21 0.29 -4.22 -5.90
C THR A 21 0.28 -3.72 -4.45
N TYR A 22 -0.19 -2.50 -4.24
CA TYR A 22 -0.40 -1.97 -2.90
C TYR A 22 -1.76 -2.35 -2.30
N TYR A 23 -1.74 -2.65 -1.01
CA TYR A 23 -2.90 -3.00 -0.21
C TYR A 23 -3.01 -2.15 1.06
N ILE A 24 -4.23 -2.04 1.57
CA ILE A 24 -4.51 -1.60 2.94
C ILE A 24 -5.00 -2.79 3.73
N GLY A 25 -4.36 -3.05 4.87
CA GLY A 25 -4.80 -4.04 5.85
C GLY A 25 -4.71 -3.51 7.27
N ARG A 26 -5.48 -4.09 8.19
CA ARG A 26 -5.41 -3.80 9.63
C ARG A 26 -4.49 -4.81 10.29
N ASP A 27 -3.49 -4.35 11.02
CA ASP A 27 -2.58 -5.26 11.74
C ASP A 27 -3.28 -5.83 12.98
N LYS A 28 -3.47 -7.16 12.98
CA LYS A 28 -4.15 -7.88 14.06
C LYS A 28 -3.21 -8.51 15.09
N LEU A 29 -1.89 -8.41 14.88
CA LEU A 29 -0.93 -8.99 15.82
C LEU A 29 -0.83 -8.10 17.07
N ALA A 30 -1.43 -8.51 18.19
CA ALA A 30 -1.41 -7.73 19.43
C ALA A 30 -0.05 -7.76 20.15
N THR A 31 0.58 -8.93 20.15
CA THR A 31 1.83 -9.18 20.89
C THR A 31 2.78 -9.98 20.00
N PHE A 32 4.06 -9.66 20.01
CA PHE A 32 5.05 -10.47 19.31
C PHE A 32 5.20 -11.83 20.00
N THR A 33 5.13 -12.91 19.23
CA THR A 33 5.25 -14.28 19.73
C THR A 33 6.66 -14.85 19.56
N SER A 34 7.55 -14.12 18.89
CA SER A 34 8.92 -14.54 18.60
C SER A 34 9.87 -13.35 18.42
N GLY A 35 11.18 -13.64 18.32
CA GLY A 35 12.22 -12.66 18.10
C GLY A 35 12.63 -11.88 19.36
N THR A 36 13.49 -10.87 19.17
CA THR A 36 14.07 -10.05 20.25
C THR A 36 13.03 -9.38 21.14
N TYR A 37 11.88 -9.03 20.58
CA TYR A 37 10.80 -8.31 21.27
C TYR A 37 9.62 -9.23 21.64
N SER A 38 9.83 -10.55 21.69
CA SER A 38 8.79 -11.50 22.09
C SER A 38 8.19 -11.14 23.45
N GLY A 39 6.87 -11.24 23.57
CA GLY A 39 6.11 -10.86 24.76
C GLY A 39 5.77 -9.36 24.83
N LEU A 40 6.34 -8.51 23.97
CA LEU A 40 5.98 -7.09 23.92
C LEU A 40 4.79 -6.83 23.00
N ALA A 41 4.01 -5.81 23.35
CA ALA A 41 2.90 -5.34 22.54
C ALA A 41 3.40 -4.85 21.17
N ASN A 42 2.69 -5.16 20.09
CA ASN A 42 3.03 -4.65 18.76
C ASN A 42 2.60 -3.17 18.66
N PRO A 43 3.51 -2.22 18.37
CA PRO A 43 3.15 -0.81 18.23
C PRO A 43 2.23 -0.52 17.04
N ASN A 44 2.04 -1.49 16.14
CA ASN A 44 1.15 -1.39 15.00
C ASN A 44 -0.21 -2.05 15.23
N PHE A 45 -0.42 -2.73 16.36
CA PHE A 45 -1.68 -3.41 16.62
C PHE A 45 -2.86 -2.45 16.46
N ASP A 46 -3.89 -2.92 15.74
CA ASP A 46 -5.09 -2.16 15.48
C ASP A 46 -4.88 -0.87 14.65
N ARG A 47 -3.85 -0.85 13.80
CA ARG A 47 -3.62 0.25 12.85
C ARG A 47 -3.78 -0.22 11.42
N LEU A 48 -4.30 0.67 10.58
CA LEU A 48 -4.17 0.51 9.13
C LEU A 48 -2.69 0.55 8.75
N THR A 49 -2.30 -0.40 7.93
CA THR A 49 -0.96 -0.58 7.41
C THR A 49 -1.05 -0.54 5.89
N PHE A 50 -0.21 0.30 5.27
CA PHE A 50 -0.01 0.29 3.83
C PHE A 50 0.93 -0.88 3.51
N LEU A 51 0.60 -1.73 2.55
CA LEU A 51 1.31 -2.99 2.30
C LEU A 51 1.67 -3.03 0.82
N LEU A 52 2.91 -3.39 0.49
CA LEU A 52 3.26 -3.81 -0.88
C LEU A 52 3.23 -5.33 -0.90
N GLY A 53 2.40 -5.91 -1.75
CA GLY A 53 2.47 -7.33 -2.06
C GLY A 53 3.72 -7.63 -2.89
N HIS A 54 4.38 -8.75 -2.60
CA HIS A 54 5.51 -9.26 -3.36
C HIS A 54 5.41 -10.78 -3.45
N GLY A 55 4.66 -11.25 -4.44
CA GLY A 55 4.34 -12.67 -4.65
C GLY A 55 3.55 -13.31 -3.50
N ASN A 56 4.25 -13.72 -2.45
CA ASN A 56 3.71 -14.52 -1.35
C ASN A 56 3.77 -13.86 0.04
N HIS A 57 4.29 -12.63 0.15
CA HIS A 57 4.34 -11.90 1.42
C HIS A 57 4.20 -10.40 1.21
N TYR A 58 3.95 -9.69 2.32
CA TYR A 58 3.85 -8.23 2.32
C TYR A 58 5.13 -7.58 2.82
N HIS A 59 5.49 -6.47 2.18
CA HIS A 59 6.35 -5.45 2.74
C HIS A 59 5.48 -4.38 3.40
N SER A 60 5.45 -4.34 4.74
CA SER A 60 4.68 -3.32 5.46
C SER A 60 5.30 -1.94 5.31
N LYS A 61 4.57 -0.99 4.74
CA LYS A 61 4.92 0.41 4.65
C LYS A 61 4.31 1.19 5.81
N SER A 62 4.95 2.30 6.15
CA SER A 62 4.50 3.22 7.20
C SER A 62 4.26 2.54 8.56
N SER A 63 5.04 1.51 8.88
CA SER A 63 4.96 0.79 10.15
C SER A 63 5.92 1.36 11.20
N TYR A 64 5.59 1.12 12.47
CA TYR A 64 6.44 1.40 13.61
C TYR A 64 7.23 0.15 13.98
N ILE A 65 8.47 0.34 14.41
CA ILE A 65 9.36 -0.74 14.85
C ILE A 65 9.89 -0.46 16.25
N TYR A 66 10.18 -1.53 16.98
CA TYR A 66 11.00 -1.44 18.18
C TYR A 66 12.47 -1.45 17.84
N THR A 67 13.23 -0.64 18.56
CA THR A 67 14.68 -0.57 18.49
C THR A 67 15.31 -0.46 19.87
N GLY A 68 16.58 -0.83 20.00
CA GLY A 68 17.27 -0.87 21.29
C GLY A 68 17.04 -2.18 22.06
N PRO A 69 17.41 -2.23 23.36
CA PRO A 69 17.27 -3.43 24.18
C PRO A 69 15.80 -3.80 24.44
N ALA A 70 15.48 -5.10 24.49
CA ALA A 70 14.11 -5.58 24.69
C ALA A 70 13.48 -5.17 26.04
N GLY A 71 14.29 -4.97 27.09
CA GLY A 71 13.79 -4.50 28.39
C GLY A 71 13.49 -2.99 28.44
N SER A 72 13.89 -2.24 27.42
CA SER A 72 13.68 -0.78 27.32
C SER A 72 13.65 -0.33 25.85
N PRO A 73 12.71 -0.85 25.04
CA PRO A 73 12.72 -0.59 23.62
C PRO A 73 12.19 0.81 23.34
N VAL A 74 12.64 1.39 22.23
CA VAL A 74 12.15 2.64 21.69
C VAL A 74 11.33 2.35 20.44
N VAL A 75 10.07 2.78 20.43
CA VAL A 75 9.21 2.77 19.25
C VAL A 75 9.61 3.92 18.34
N ARG A 76 9.84 3.61 17.06
CA ARG A 76 10.06 4.64 16.04
C ARG A 76 9.45 4.25 14.71
N PRO A 77 9.15 5.22 13.84
CA PRO A 77 8.78 4.93 12.46
C PRO A 77 9.89 4.12 11.75
N TRP A 78 9.52 3.14 10.92
CA TRP A 78 10.49 2.42 10.09
C TRP A 78 10.98 3.33 8.95
N PRO A 79 12.25 3.77 8.93
CA PRO A 79 12.71 4.81 8.00
C PRO A 79 12.56 4.44 6.52
N ASN A 80 12.65 3.16 6.16
CA ASN A 80 12.51 2.71 4.77
C ASN A 80 11.04 2.45 4.37
N GLY A 81 10.11 2.56 5.32
CA GLY A 81 8.69 2.30 5.09
C GLY A 81 7.89 3.48 4.56
N PHE A 82 8.46 4.70 4.50
CA PHE A 82 7.73 5.94 4.16
C PHE A 82 7.99 6.46 2.75
N PHE A 83 8.70 5.70 1.92
CA PHE A 83 9.02 6.07 0.55
C PHE A 83 8.52 5.02 -0.42
N LEU A 84 8.05 5.49 -1.58
CA LEU A 84 7.61 4.65 -2.69
C LEU A 84 8.30 5.12 -3.99
N PRO A 85 8.87 4.19 -4.79
CA PRO A 85 9.16 2.80 -4.46
C PRO A 85 10.14 2.66 -3.26
N GLU A 86 10.38 1.45 -2.76
CA GLU A 86 11.35 1.24 -1.67
C GLU A 86 12.73 1.76 -2.07
N PRO A 87 13.42 2.52 -1.20
CA PRO A 87 14.67 3.19 -1.57
C PRO A 87 15.82 2.22 -1.90
N SER A 88 15.76 0.97 -1.44
CA SER A 88 16.73 -0.08 -1.81
C SER A 88 16.57 -0.58 -3.26
N GLN A 89 15.53 -0.17 -3.98
CA GLN A 89 15.15 -0.69 -5.30
C GLN A 89 15.36 0.31 -6.45
N GLY A 90 15.90 1.50 -6.19
CA GLY A 90 16.26 2.46 -7.24
C GLY A 90 15.69 3.87 -7.04
N PRO A 91 15.72 4.73 -8.08
CA PRO A 91 15.24 6.10 -7.97
C PRO A 91 13.73 6.16 -7.68
N SER A 92 13.29 7.26 -7.07
CA SER A 92 11.87 7.60 -6.90
C SER A 92 11.11 7.50 -8.22
N PHE A 93 9.78 7.34 -8.18
CA PHE A 93 8.92 7.17 -9.38
C PHE A 93 9.40 8.01 -10.57
N GLN A 94 9.94 7.34 -11.60
CA GLN A 94 10.35 8.05 -12.80
C GLN A 94 9.10 8.44 -13.58
N LEU A 95 8.97 9.73 -13.88
CA LEU A 95 7.91 10.22 -14.75
C LEU A 95 8.33 10.05 -16.21
N ARG A 96 7.44 9.45 -17.02
CA ARG A 96 7.67 9.21 -18.45
C ARG A 96 6.61 9.96 -19.28
N PRO A 97 6.91 10.32 -20.54
CA PRO A 97 5.92 10.90 -21.43
C PRO A 97 4.67 10.03 -21.53
N GLY A 98 3.51 10.62 -21.29
CA GLY A 98 2.21 9.97 -21.38
C GLY A 98 1.70 9.85 -22.82
N SER A 99 0.76 8.94 -23.00
CA SER A 99 0.00 8.74 -24.23
C SER A 99 -1.51 8.80 -23.95
N GLY A 100 -2.34 8.80 -25.00
CA GLY A 100 -3.80 8.84 -24.86
C GLY A 100 -4.28 10.08 -24.09
N VAL A 101 -5.08 9.87 -23.04
CA VAL A 101 -5.60 10.94 -22.16
C VAL A 101 -4.49 11.72 -21.42
N PHE A 102 -3.27 11.17 -21.40
CA PHE A 102 -2.08 11.80 -20.83
C PHE A 102 -1.10 12.35 -21.88
N ALA A 103 -1.49 12.42 -23.16
CA ALA A 103 -0.64 13.00 -24.20
C ALA A 103 -0.22 14.45 -23.83
N GLY A 104 1.08 14.75 -23.97
CA GLY A 104 1.65 16.05 -23.60
C GLY A 104 1.89 16.25 -22.10
N LYS A 105 1.66 15.23 -21.27
CA LYS A 105 1.98 15.22 -19.83
C LYS A 105 3.01 14.13 -19.51
N ASN A 106 3.75 14.28 -18.43
CA ASN A 106 4.52 13.17 -17.86
C ASN A 106 3.67 12.49 -16.77
N ARG A 107 3.72 11.15 -16.69
CA ARG A 107 3.01 10.36 -15.67
C ARG A 107 3.92 9.31 -15.05
N SER A 108 3.61 8.89 -13.84
CA SER A 108 4.13 7.63 -13.29
C SER A 108 3.47 6.45 -14.01
N GLY A 109 4.16 5.30 -13.99
CA GLY A 109 3.62 4.02 -14.45
C GLY A 109 4.35 3.38 -15.63
N LEU A 110 4.30 2.03 -15.58
CA LEU A 110 4.78 0.96 -16.45
C LEU A 110 5.90 1.31 -17.42
N GLY A 111 7.13 1.25 -16.91
CA GLY A 111 8.25 0.97 -17.77
C GLY A 111 8.20 -0.41 -18.42
N ILE A 112 9.07 -0.61 -19.40
CA ILE A 112 9.30 -1.92 -20.02
C ILE A 112 9.93 -2.82 -18.94
N GLY A 113 9.14 -3.71 -18.31
CA GLY A 113 9.64 -4.67 -17.31
C GLY A 113 8.73 -4.87 -16.08
N THR A 114 9.11 -5.83 -15.24
CA THR A 114 8.45 -6.29 -13.99
C THR A 114 8.59 -5.28 -12.84
N GLU A 115 8.32 -4.00 -13.08
CA GLU A 115 8.47 -2.93 -12.09
C GLU A 115 7.25 -2.90 -11.13
N GLU A 116 7.05 -3.99 -10.37
CA GLU A 116 5.95 -4.24 -9.40
C GLU A 116 5.62 -3.03 -8.50
N GLN A 117 6.64 -2.25 -8.10
CA GLN A 117 6.47 -1.11 -7.19
C GLN A 117 6.06 0.20 -7.88
N TRP A 118 6.03 0.21 -9.21
CA TRP A 118 5.80 1.41 -10.01
C TRP A 118 4.33 1.50 -10.45
N ASP A 119 3.59 0.45 -10.20
CA ASP A 119 2.17 0.33 -10.41
C ASP A 119 1.43 0.75 -9.13
N PHE A 120 1.04 2.03 -9.07
CA PHE A 120 0.37 2.61 -7.91
C PHE A 120 -1.14 2.30 -7.90
N ARG A 121 -1.45 1.01 -7.82
CA ARG A 121 -2.80 0.51 -7.59
C ARG A 121 -2.96 0.18 -6.11
N LEU A 122 -4.05 0.67 -5.52
CA LEU A 122 -4.37 0.43 -4.10
C LEU A 122 -5.66 -0.35 -3.96
N ARG A 123 -5.64 -1.42 -3.15
CA ARG A 123 -6.82 -2.24 -2.85
C ARG A 123 -6.96 -2.54 -1.36
N SER A 124 -8.15 -2.89 -0.90
CA SER A 124 -8.31 -3.54 0.41
C SER A 124 -7.76 -4.96 0.33
N VAL A 125 -7.19 -5.46 1.43
CA VAL A 125 -6.91 -6.90 1.61
C VAL A 125 -8.16 -7.78 1.47
N ASP A 126 -9.37 -7.24 1.65
CA ASP A 126 -10.63 -7.95 1.40
C ASP A 126 -10.71 -8.48 -0.05
N TYR A 127 -10.10 -7.76 -1.01
CA TYR A 127 -10.04 -8.21 -2.40
C TYR A 127 -9.40 -9.60 -2.54
N LEU A 128 -8.35 -9.85 -1.77
CA LEU A 128 -7.62 -11.12 -1.82
C LEU A 128 -8.40 -12.28 -1.17
N SER A 129 -9.38 -11.99 -0.32
CA SER A 129 -10.20 -13.00 0.35
C SER A 129 -11.10 -13.78 -0.61
N THR A 130 -11.32 -13.27 -1.83
CA THR A 130 -12.17 -13.92 -2.84
C THR A 130 -11.44 -15.00 -3.65
N PHE A 131 -10.13 -15.14 -3.48
CA PHE A 131 -9.30 -16.10 -4.21
C PHE A 131 -9.25 -17.45 -3.50
N ALA A 132 -9.13 -18.53 -4.28
CA ALA A 132 -9.21 -19.88 -3.76
C ALA A 132 -7.89 -20.33 -3.10
N PRO A 133 -7.91 -21.25 -2.13
CA PRO A 133 -6.70 -21.87 -1.62
C PRO A 133 -5.87 -22.49 -2.76
N GLY A 134 -4.58 -22.15 -2.81
CA GLY A 134 -3.66 -22.55 -3.89
C GLY A 134 -3.33 -21.41 -4.85
N ASP A 135 -4.16 -20.37 -4.91
CA ASP A 135 -3.84 -19.15 -5.65
C ASP A 135 -2.73 -18.35 -4.94
N LEU A 136 -1.93 -17.60 -5.71
CA LEU A 136 -0.89 -16.73 -5.15
C LEU A 136 -1.52 -15.63 -4.29
N GLU A 137 -2.66 -15.09 -4.71
CA GLU A 137 -3.43 -14.09 -3.99
C GLU A 137 -3.91 -14.60 -2.64
N ASN A 138 -4.40 -15.83 -2.58
CA ASN A 138 -4.79 -16.47 -1.32
C ASN A 138 -3.58 -16.75 -0.42
N THR A 139 -2.44 -17.10 -1.01
CA THR A 139 -1.16 -17.26 -0.29
C THR A 139 -0.71 -15.94 0.33
N LEU A 140 -0.73 -14.86 -0.45
CA LEU A 140 -0.42 -13.50 0.02
C LEU A 140 -1.39 -13.07 1.13
N PHE A 141 -2.70 -13.29 0.95
CA PHE A 141 -3.73 -13.00 1.95
C PHE A 141 -3.43 -13.64 3.30
N ASN A 142 -3.05 -14.92 3.29
CA ASN A 142 -2.78 -15.69 4.50
C ASN A 142 -1.32 -15.61 4.99
N SER A 143 -0.47 -14.84 4.31
CA SER A 143 0.94 -14.66 4.68
C SER A 143 1.10 -14.10 6.10
N SER A 144 2.26 -14.35 6.71
CA SER A 144 2.55 -13.96 8.09
C SER A 144 1.46 -14.39 9.09
N ASN A 145 0.95 -15.62 8.92
CA ASN A 145 -0.10 -16.20 9.76
C ASN A 145 -1.39 -15.35 9.78
N GLY A 146 -1.77 -14.77 8.63
CA GLY A 146 -2.97 -13.96 8.50
C GLY A 146 -2.93 -12.63 9.26
N ARG A 147 -1.73 -12.09 9.54
CA ARG A 147 -1.55 -10.85 10.33
C ARG A 147 -2.41 -9.68 9.83
N TRP A 148 -2.55 -9.54 8.51
CA TRP A 148 -3.29 -8.45 7.88
C TRP A 148 -4.59 -8.88 7.20
N ASN A 149 -5.02 -10.14 7.33
CA ASN A 149 -6.21 -10.66 6.64
C ASN A 149 -7.54 -10.31 7.33
N GLY A 150 -7.54 -9.27 8.17
CA GLY A 150 -8.74 -8.77 8.84
C GLY A 150 -9.59 -7.95 7.88
N SER A 151 -10.90 -8.14 7.92
CA SER A 151 -11.79 -7.41 7.03
C SER A 151 -11.81 -5.92 7.34
N LEU A 152 -11.88 -5.11 6.28
CA LEU A 152 -12.10 -3.66 6.35
C LEU A 152 -13.55 -3.31 5.98
N ALA A 153 -14.44 -4.29 5.83
CA ALA A 153 -15.84 -4.07 5.54
C ALA A 153 -16.49 -3.10 6.55
N GLY A 154 -17.23 -2.12 6.03
CA GLY A 154 -17.86 -1.07 6.83
C GLY A 154 -16.91 0.04 7.31
N SER A 155 -15.65 0.05 6.88
CA SER A 155 -14.70 1.14 7.14
C SER A 155 -14.70 2.14 5.97
N ASP A 156 -14.59 3.42 6.29
CA ASP A 156 -14.31 4.46 5.31
C ASP A 156 -12.78 4.67 5.22
N LEU A 157 -12.23 4.48 4.03
CA LEU A 157 -10.83 4.78 3.74
C LEU A 157 -10.76 6.13 3.02
N TRP A 158 -9.92 7.02 3.54
CA TRP A 158 -9.68 8.34 2.96
C TRP A 158 -8.21 8.49 2.60
N LEU A 159 -7.94 9.02 1.41
CA LEU A 159 -6.60 9.45 1.02
C LEU A 159 -6.49 10.96 1.23
N ASN A 160 -5.61 11.39 2.15
CA ASN A 160 -5.33 12.81 2.35
C ASN A 160 -4.00 13.22 1.70
N LEU A 161 -4.04 14.27 0.88
CA LEU A 161 -2.84 14.84 0.28
C LEU A 161 -2.19 15.83 1.25
N HIS A 162 -1.10 15.43 1.91
CA HIS A 162 -0.44 16.31 2.87
C HIS A 162 0.41 17.40 2.21
N SER A 163 1.12 17.06 1.14
CA SER A 163 1.97 17.98 0.39
C SER A 163 2.13 17.50 -1.05
N ILE A 164 2.38 18.42 -1.98
CA ILE A 164 2.58 18.10 -3.40
C ILE A 164 3.56 19.09 -4.03
N SER A 165 4.45 18.59 -4.88
CA SER A 165 5.34 19.44 -5.67
C SER A 165 4.56 20.18 -6.76
N ALA A 166 4.95 21.43 -7.04
CA ALA A 166 4.31 22.23 -8.07
C ALA A 166 4.25 21.48 -9.42
N GLY A 167 3.06 21.44 -10.02
CA GLY A 167 2.82 20.78 -11.31
C GLY A 167 2.49 19.28 -11.22
N LEU A 168 2.66 18.63 -10.07
CA LEU A 168 2.19 17.24 -9.88
C LEU A 168 0.70 17.20 -9.57
N LYS A 169 0.06 16.10 -10.00
CA LYS A 169 -1.34 15.79 -9.72
C LYS A 169 -1.51 14.28 -9.57
N LEU A 170 -2.45 13.85 -8.74
CA LEU A 170 -2.97 12.48 -8.73
C LEU A 170 -4.18 12.46 -9.65
N ALA A 171 -4.19 11.56 -10.62
CA ALA A 171 -5.27 11.40 -11.58
C ALA A 171 -5.68 9.93 -11.72
N ASP A 172 -6.95 9.70 -12.04
CA ASP A 172 -7.46 8.37 -12.35
C ASP A 172 -6.99 7.90 -13.75
N PRO A 173 -7.22 6.63 -14.15
CA PRO A 173 -6.84 6.14 -15.47
C PRO A 173 -7.51 6.85 -16.66
N LEU A 174 -8.59 7.60 -16.42
CA LEU A 174 -9.29 8.39 -17.43
C LEU A 174 -8.74 9.82 -17.55
N GLY A 175 -7.78 10.20 -16.69
CA GLY A 175 -7.14 11.50 -16.66
C GLY A 175 -7.88 12.54 -15.81
N ASN A 176 -8.91 12.14 -15.05
CA ASN A 176 -9.57 13.03 -14.11
C ASN A 176 -8.67 13.26 -12.91
N VAL A 177 -8.52 14.53 -12.50
CA VAL A 177 -7.73 14.87 -11.31
C VAL A 177 -8.51 14.45 -10.07
N ILE A 178 -7.86 13.65 -9.22
CA ILE A 178 -8.39 13.18 -7.93
C ILE A 178 -7.91 14.13 -6.82
N LEU A 179 -6.61 14.43 -6.79
CA LEU A 179 -5.98 15.31 -5.78
C LEU A 179 -4.87 16.14 -6.46
N ASP A 180 -4.86 17.45 -6.23
CA ASP A 180 -3.80 18.36 -6.73
C ASP A 180 -3.42 19.48 -5.77
N THR A 181 -4.06 19.55 -4.59
CA THR A 181 -3.79 20.57 -3.58
C THR A 181 -3.66 19.95 -2.20
N ALA A 182 -2.67 20.41 -1.43
CA ALA A 182 -2.50 19.97 -0.05
C ALA A 182 -3.76 20.23 0.80
N GLY A 183 -4.10 19.27 1.67
CA GLY A 183 -5.30 19.29 2.50
C GLY A 183 -6.54 18.66 1.85
N GLN A 184 -6.51 18.35 0.55
CA GLN A 184 -7.61 17.62 -0.09
C GLN A 184 -7.68 16.16 0.41
N SER A 185 -8.90 15.64 0.49
CA SER A 185 -9.17 14.23 0.77
C SER A 185 -10.05 13.64 -0.32
N PHE A 186 -9.80 12.38 -0.66
CA PHE A 186 -10.61 11.56 -1.54
C PHE A 186 -11.05 10.29 -0.81
#